data_AF-A0A7C9CAH2-F1
#
_entry.id   AF-A0A7C9CAH2-F1
#
_cell.length_a   1.000
_cell.length_b   1.000
_cell.length_c   1.000
_cell.angle_alpha   90.00
_cell.angle_beta   90.00
_cell.angle_gamma   90.00
#
_symmetry.space_group_name_H-M   'P 1'
#
loop_
_entity.id
_entity.type
_entity.pdbx_description
1 polymer ?
#
loop_
_entity_poly.entity_id
_entity_poly.type
_entity_poly.pdbx_seq_one_letter_code
_entity_poly.pdbx_strand_id
1 'polypeptide(L)'
;RQQLCFLLLQQAMLPLLHLLLLLFSLSSHSIADEIFDVRQHLATVTRYDVAKKIGNDSYVPAQIADGCEPIHLNLVSRHGTRAPTKKRMRELDRLASSLQAHITEAQEHKSSLEKVPSWLLGWTSPWKGKVNGGELVVQGENELYDLGIRLREKLPKLLGDEYHPDVYAIKATQVPRASASAVAFAMGLFGGQGNLGLGKQRAFA
;
A
#
# COMPACT_ATOMS: atom_id res chain seq x y z
N ARG A 1 -29.39 60.30 -26.76
CA ARG A 1 -30.10 59.01 -27.03
C ARG A 1 -29.14 57.83 -27.22
N GLN A 2 -28.11 57.95 -28.06
CA GLN A 2 -27.14 56.86 -28.30
C GLN A 2 -26.31 56.48 -27.06
N GLN A 3 -25.86 57.44 -26.25
CA GLN A 3 -25.12 57.18 -25.01
C GLN A 3 -25.94 56.43 -23.95
N LEU A 4 -27.24 56.72 -23.83
CA LEU A 4 -28.13 56.00 -22.91
C LEU A 4 -28.31 54.53 -23.32
N CYS A 5 -28.39 54.27 -24.62
CA CYS A 5 -28.50 52.92 -25.16
C CYS A 5 -27.22 52.10 -24.88
N PHE A 6 -26.05 52.73 -25.03
CA PHE A 6 -24.75 52.12 -24.72
C PHE A 6 -24.61 51.76 -23.24
N LEU A 7 -25.06 52.66 -22.34
CA LEU A 7 -25.03 52.42 -20.89
C LEU A 7 -25.96 51.26 -20.48
N LEU A 8 -27.15 51.20 -21.07
CA LEU A 8 -28.13 50.13 -20.81
C LEU A 8 -27.66 48.77 -21.33
N LEU A 9 -27.04 48.73 -22.51
CA LEU A 9 -26.40 47.52 -23.05
C LEU A 9 -25.25 47.05 -22.14
N GLN A 10 -24.42 47.97 -21.64
CA GLN A 10 -23.31 47.64 -20.74
C GLN A 10 -23.78 47.11 -19.39
N GLN A 11 -24.89 47.65 -18.85
CA GLN A 11 -25.52 47.17 -17.61
C GLN A 11 -26.15 45.78 -17.74
N ALA A 12 -26.62 45.39 -18.93
CA ALA A 12 -27.20 44.06 -19.18
C ALA A 12 -26.12 42.99 -19.46
N MET A 13 -24.99 43.37 -20.07
CA MET A 13 -23.91 42.44 -20.46
C MET A 13 -23.00 42.03 -19.29
N LEU A 14 -22.80 42.90 -18.30
CA LEU A 14 -21.99 42.61 -17.11
C LEU A 14 -22.53 41.46 -16.23
N PRO A 15 -23.83 41.43 -15.86
CA PRO A 15 -24.37 40.33 -15.05
C PRO A 15 -24.44 39.03 -15.83
N LEU A 16 -24.64 39.08 -17.15
CA LEU A 16 -24.57 37.90 -18.02
C LEU A 16 -23.15 37.32 -18.05
N LEU A 17 -22.13 38.17 -18.14
CA LEU A 17 -20.72 37.77 -18.08
C LEU A 17 -20.38 37.16 -16.71
N HIS A 18 -20.85 37.77 -15.61
CA HIS A 18 -20.66 37.22 -14.27
C HIS A 18 -21.39 35.89 -14.07
N LEU A 19 -22.61 35.75 -14.60
CA LEU A 19 -23.35 34.48 -14.60
C LEU A 19 -22.61 33.42 -15.43
N LEU A 20 -22.08 33.77 -16.61
CA LEU A 20 -21.30 32.85 -17.43
C LEU A 20 -20.01 32.41 -16.71
N LEU A 21 -19.31 33.34 -16.05
CA LEU A 21 -18.11 33.05 -15.26
C LEU A 21 -18.43 32.16 -14.05
N LEU A 22 -19.56 32.41 -13.37
CA LEU A 22 -20.06 31.55 -12.29
C LEU A 22 -20.39 30.15 -12.80
N LEU A 23 -21.13 30.04 -13.91
CA LEU A 23 -21.45 28.76 -14.54
C LEU A 23 -20.18 28.02 -15.00
N PHE A 24 -19.16 28.73 -15.51
CA PHE A 24 -17.87 28.15 -15.88
C PHE A 24 -17.08 27.66 -14.65
N SER A 25 -17.12 28.41 -13.55
CA SER A 25 -16.49 27.99 -12.28
C SER A 25 -17.20 26.81 -11.61
N LEU A 26 -18.53 26.72 -11.74
CA LEU A 26 -19.34 25.60 -11.26
C LEU A 26 -19.18 24.35 -12.12
N SER A 27 -19.00 24.49 -13.44
CA SER A 27 -18.73 23.37 -14.35
C SER A 27 -17.27 22.88 -14.31
N SER A 28 -16.37 23.64 -13.68
CA SER A 28 -14.98 23.22 -13.44
C SER A 28 -14.82 22.31 -12.22
N HIS A 29 -15.87 22.13 -11.39
CA HIS A 29 -15.85 21.15 -10.31
C HIS A 29 -16.24 19.76 -10.86
N SER A 30 -15.36 19.21 -11.69
CA SER A 30 -15.40 17.80 -12.03
C SER A 30 -15.18 16.99 -10.75
N ILE A 31 -16.11 16.09 -10.41
CA ILE A 31 -15.98 15.11 -9.32
C ILE A 31 -14.87 14.06 -9.62
N ALA A 32 -14.18 14.18 -10.75
CA ALA A 32 -13.15 13.24 -11.20
C ALA A 32 -11.72 13.71 -10.86
N ASP A 33 -11.46 14.15 -9.64
CA ASP A 33 -10.10 14.55 -9.19
C ASP A 33 -9.48 13.58 -8.16
N GLU A 34 -10.00 12.36 -8.02
CA GLU A 34 -9.16 11.30 -7.46
C GLU A 34 -8.15 10.85 -8.53
N ILE A 35 -6.93 11.37 -8.41
CA ILE A 35 -5.77 10.91 -9.18
C ILE A 35 -5.67 9.38 -9.04
N PHE A 36 -5.81 8.66 -10.15
CA PHE A 36 -5.68 7.19 -10.16
C PHE A 36 -4.31 6.77 -9.65
N ASP A 37 -4.24 6.24 -8.43
CA ASP A 37 -3.03 5.71 -7.84
C ASP A 37 -2.93 4.21 -8.09
N VAL A 38 -2.14 3.83 -9.10
CA VAL A 38 -1.93 2.41 -9.46
C VAL A 38 -1.58 1.52 -8.27
N ARG A 39 -0.92 2.05 -7.23
CA ARG A 39 -0.54 1.29 -6.04
C ARG A 39 -1.75 0.77 -5.28
N GLN A 40 -2.89 1.43 -5.39
CA GLN A 40 -4.16 1.04 -4.77
C GLN A 40 -4.89 -0.07 -5.54
N HIS A 41 -4.49 -0.33 -6.80
CA HIS A 41 -5.17 -1.24 -7.72
C HIS A 41 -4.36 -2.51 -8.02
N LEU A 42 -3.45 -2.91 -7.13
CA LEU A 42 -2.64 -4.12 -7.28
C LEU A 42 -3.28 -5.37 -6.61
N ALA A 43 -4.58 -5.32 -6.33
CA ALA A 43 -5.32 -6.41 -5.69
C ALA A 43 -4.62 -6.94 -4.42
N THR A 44 -4.43 -8.25 -4.31
CA THR A 44 -3.81 -8.88 -3.12
C THR A 44 -2.29 -8.67 -3.02
N VAL A 45 -1.67 -7.93 -3.93
CA VAL A 45 -0.25 -7.54 -3.84
C VAL A 45 -0.05 -6.06 -3.52
N THR A 46 -1.14 -5.30 -3.30
CA THR A 46 -1.08 -3.96 -2.72
C THR A 46 -0.38 -4.00 -1.36
N ARG A 47 0.58 -3.11 -1.15
CA ARG A 47 1.31 -3.00 0.12
C ARG A 47 0.38 -2.54 1.25
N TYR A 48 0.67 -2.96 2.47
CA TYR A 48 -0.20 -2.69 3.60
C TYR A 48 -0.33 -1.18 3.90
N ASP A 49 0.77 -0.43 3.79
CA ASP A 49 0.81 1.02 4.00
C ASP A 49 -0.06 1.81 3.00
N VAL A 50 -0.24 1.28 1.79
CA VAL A 50 -1.15 1.81 0.77
C VAL A 50 -2.58 1.40 1.09
N ALA A 51 -2.83 0.11 1.29
CA ALA A 51 -4.16 -0.42 1.59
C ALA A 51 -4.80 0.21 2.84
N LYS A 52 -4.01 0.45 3.89
CA LYS A 52 -4.44 1.10 5.13
C LYS A 52 -4.99 2.52 4.89
N LYS A 53 -4.52 3.22 3.85
CA LYS A 53 -4.95 4.60 3.53
C LYS A 53 -6.24 4.65 2.72
N ILE A 54 -6.51 3.62 1.92
CA ILE A 54 -7.75 3.50 1.12
C ILE A 54 -8.96 3.35 2.05
N GLY A 55 -8.82 2.55 3.11
CA GLY A 55 -9.88 2.38 4.10
C GLY A 55 -9.87 3.51 5.13
N ASN A 56 -10.38 4.70 4.80
CA ASN A 56 -10.46 5.74 5.83
C ASN A 56 -11.64 6.74 5.81
N ASP A 57 -12.71 6.50 5.04
CA ASP A 57 -13.94 7.30 5.21
C ASP A 57 -15.09 6.54 5.89
N SER A 58 -15.12 5.21 5.83
CA SER A 58 -16.19 4.38 6.42
C SER A 58 -15.76 3.54 7.63
N TYR A 59 -14.46 3.43 7.89
CA TYR A 59 -13.95 2.68 9.04
C TYR A 59 -13.95 3.56 10.30
N VAL A 60 -14.98 3.41 11.12
CA VAL A 60 -14.97 3.95 12.49
C VAL A 60 -14.29 2.91 13.39
N PRO A 61 -13.12 3.21 13.99
CA PRO A 61 -12.51 2.30 14.95
C PRO A 61 -13.50 2.06 16.09
N ALA A 62 -13.80 0.78 16.39
CA ALA A 62 -14.59 0.45 17.57
C ALA A 62 -13.87 1.02 18.80
N GLN A 63 -14.51 2.00 19.45
CA GLN A 63 -14.06 2.55 20.72
C GLN A 63 -14.45 1.58 21.83
N ILE A 64 -13.55 1.37 22.78
CA ILE A 64 -13.85 0.59 23.97
C ILE A 64 -14.83 1.43 24.80
N ALA A 65 -16.01 0.88 25.10
CA ALA A 65 -17.01 1.60 25.88
C ALA A 65 -16.52 1.91 27.30
N ASP A 66 -17.01 2.99 27.88
CA ASP A 66 -16.66 3.40 29.25
C ASP A 66 -16.96 2.28 30.24
N GLY A 67 -15.98 1.97 31.10
CA GLY A 67 -16.07 0.89 32.08
C GLY A 67 -15.83 -0.52 31.51
N CYS A 68 -15.61 -0.67 30.20
CA CYS A 68 -15.18 -1.94 29.62
C CYS A 68 -13.65 -1.99 29.48
N GLU A 69 -13.09 -3.20 29.58
CA GLU A 69 -11.69 -3.43 29.23
C GLU A 69 -11.51 -4.70 28.38
N PRO A 70 -10.62 -4.68 27.37
CA PRO A 70 -10.31 -5.86 26.57
C PRO A 70 -9.62 -6.92 27.44
N ILE A 71 -10.21 -8.11 27.52
CA ILE A 71 -9.67 -9.25 28.26
C ILE A 71 -9.03 -10.31 27.36
N HIS A 72 -9.28 -10.27 26.05
CA HIS A 72 -8.77 -11.24 25.08
C HIS A 72 -8.66 -10.61 23.69
N LEU A 73 -7.66 -11.06 22.92
CA LEU A 73 -7.45 -10.65 21.54
C LEU A 73 -7.28 -11.89 20.66
N ASN A 74 -8.11 -12.02 19.63
CA ASN A 74 -7.89 -12.96 18.53
C ASN A 74 -7.48 -12.17 17.28
N LEU A 75 -6.26 -12.40 16.80
CA LEU A 75 -5.73 -11.76 15.59
C LEU A 75 -5.35 -12.82 14.56
N VAL A 76 -5.93 -12.72 13.37
CA VAL A 76 -5.46 -13.45 12.19
C VAL A 76 -4.84 -12.43 11.25
N SER A 77 -3.55 -12.59 10.98
CA SER A 77 -2.81 -11.72 10.07
C SER A 77 -2.24 -12.52 8.91
N ARG A 78 -2.29 -11.96 7.71
CA ARG A 78 -1.52 -12.47 6.58
C ARG A 78 -0.04 -12.15 6.82
N HIS A 79 0.83 -12.94 6.20
CA HIS A 79 2.25 -12.56 6.10
C HIS A 79 2.41 -11.17 5.46
N GLY A 80 3.52 -10.48 5.75
CA GLY A 80 3.83 -9.17 5.19
C GLY A 80 4.26 -9.23 3.72
N THR A 81 4.65 -8.07 3.19
CA THR A 81 5.22 -7.95 1.84
C THR A 81 6.38 -8.94 1.63
N ARG A 82 6.36 -9.62 0.49
CA ARG A 82 7.31 -10.69 0.16
C ARG A 82 7.88 -10.53 -1.24
N ALA A 83 9.01 -11.18 -1.48
CA ALA A 83 9.52 -11.40 -2.83
C ALA A 83 8.53 -12.25 -3.66
N PRO A 84 8.54 -12.15 -5.00
CA PRO A 84 7.82 -13.08 -5.87
C PRO A 84 8.25 -14.53 -5.59
N THR A 85 7.32 -15.46 -5.77
CA THR A 85 7.66 -16.88 -5.66
C THR A 85 8.56 -17.30 -6.83
N LYS A 86 9.30 -18.40 -6.70
CA LYS A 86 10.10 -18.97 -7.81
C LYS A 86 9.29 -19.15 -9.10
N LYS A 87 8.02 -19.55 -8.99
CA LYS A 87 7.10 -19.61 -10.13
C LYS A 87 6.93 -18.24 -10.79
N ARG A 88 6.63 -17.21 -10.00
CA ARG A 88 6.41 -15.86 -10.51
C ARG A 88 7.68 -15.22 -11.08
N MET A 89 8.85 -15.50 -10.51
CA MET A 89 10.13 -15.06 -11.07
C MET A 89 10.34 -15.64 -12.48
N ARG A 90 10.10 -16.95 -12.67
CA ARG A 90 10.18 -17.57 -14.00
C ARG A 90 9.18 -16.98 -15.00
N GLU A 91 7.99 -16.61 -14.55
CA GLU A 91 7.01 -15.93 -15.41
C GLU A 91 7.51 -14.54 -15.84
N LEU A 92 8.14 -13.79 -14.94
CA LEU A 92 8.75 -12.49 -15.26
C LEU A 92 9.94 -12.64 -16.24
N ASP A 93 10.76 -13.68 -16.09
CA ASP A 93 11.86 -13.95 -17.01
C ASP A 93 11.33 -14.34 -18.40
N ARG A 94 10.27 -15.16 -18.48
CA ARG A 94 9.61 -15.49 -19.75
C ARG A 94 9.01 -14.26 -20.41
N LEU A 95 8.39 -13.37 -19.63
CA LEU A 95 7.88 -12.10 -20.12
C LEU A 95 9.02 -11.26 -20.72
N ALA A 96 10.15 -11.15 -20.03
CA ALA A 96 11.32 -10.41 -20.53
C ALA A 96 11.83 -10.98 -21.87
N SER A 97 11.96 -12.31 -21.98
CA SER A 97 12.38 -12.95 -23.22
C SER A 97 11.39 -12.75 -24.36
N SER A 98 10.08 -12.82 -24.09
CA SER A 98 9.04 -12.60 -25.08
C SER A 98 9.02 -11.14 -25.57
N LEU A 99 9.13 -10.18 -24.66
CA LEU A 99 9.25 -8.76 -25.03
C LEU A 99 10.46 -8.51 -25.92
N GLN A 100 11.62 -9.06 -25.56
CA GLN A 100 12.83 -8.92 -26.36
C GLN A 100 12.66 -9.52 -27.76
N ALA A 101 12.06 -10.70 -27.88
CA ALA A 101 11.84 -11.35 -29.18
C ALA A 101 10.95 -10.49 -30.09
N HIS A 102 9.84 -9.96 -29.56
CA HIS A 102 8.95 -9.08 -30.34
C HIS A 102 9.59 -7.75 -30.73
N ILE A 103 10.42 -7.17 -29.86
CA ILE A 103 11.16 -5.95 -30.17
C ILE A 103 12.18 -6.21 -31.28
N THR A 104 12.95 -7.30 -31.20
CA THR A 104 13.91 -7.69 -32.23
C THR A 104 13.22 -7.96 -33.57
N GLU A 105 12.11 -8.71 -33.57
CA GLU A 105 11.32 -8.97 -34.77
C GLU A 105 10.80 -7.68 -35.41
N ALA A 106 10.27 -6.74 -34.61
CA ALA A 106 9.80 -5.46 -35.10
C ALA A 106 10.94 -4.62 -35.73
N GLN A 107 12.14 -4.66 -35.15
CA GLN A 107 13.34 -4.00 -35.70
C GLN A 107 13.77 -4.62 -37.04
N GLU A 108 13.80 -5.95 -37.13
CA GLU A 108 14.14 -6.68 -38.36
C GLU A 108 13.17 -6.36 -39.49
N HIS A 109 11.87 -6.26 -39.18
CA HIS A 109 10.83 -5.89 -40.14
C HIS A 109 10.72 -4.37 -40.40
N LYS A 110 11.62 -3.54 -39.84
CA LYS A 110 11.59 -2.07 -39.93
C LYS A 110 10.26 -1.46 -39.48
N SER A 111 9.56 -2.13 -38.56
CA SER A 111 8.34 -1.60 -37.94
C SER A 111 8.70 -0.42 -37.03
N SER A 112 7.82 0.59 -36.97
CA SER A 112 8.02 1.72 -36.05
C SER A 112 7.91 1.27 -34.60
N LEU A 113 8.96 1.55 -33.82
CA LEU A 113 8.99 1.36 -32.36
C LEU A 113 8.60 2.64 -31.60
N GLU A 114 8.15 3.70 -32.26
CA GLU A 114 7.83 4.98 -31.60
C GLU A 114 6.76 4.84 -30.51
N LYS A 115 5.88 3.84 -30.63
CA LYS A 115 4.84 3.53 -29.64
C LYS A 115 5.34 2.66 -28.48
N VAL A 116 6.54 2.09 -28.58
CA VAL A 116 7.13 1.28 -27.51
C VAL A 116 7.86 2.21 -26.54
N PRO A 117 7.47 2.24 -25.25
CA PRO A 117 8.16 3.06 -24.28
C PRO A 117 9.65 2.71 -24.19
N SER A 118 10.51 3.72 -24.12
CA SER A 118 11.97 3.53 -24.12
C SER A 118 12.46 2.62 -22.99
N TRP A 119 11.82 2.66 -21.82
CA TRP A 119 12.15 1.80 -20.69
C TRP A 119 11.91 0.29 -20.96
N LEU A 120 11.08 -0.04 -21.95
CA LEU A 120 10.77 -1.43 -22.31
C LEU A 120 11.81 -2.04 -23.26
N LEU A 121 12.53 -1.23 -24.02
CA LEU A 121 13.47 -1.66 -25.09
C LEU A 121 14.68 -2.46 -24.60
N GLY A 122 14.90 -2.50 -23.29
CA GLY A 122 15.91 -3.35 -22.64
C GLY A 122 15.43 -3.89 -21.31
N TRP A 123 14.11 -4.00 -21.12
CA TRP A 123 13.57 -4.41 -19.83
C TRP A 123 13.95 -5.85 -19.52
N THR A 124 14.54 -6.04 -18.34
CA THR A 124 14.78 -7.36 -17.76
C THR A 124 14.07 -7.47 -16.43
N SER A 125 13.61 -8.67 -16.10
CA SER A 125 13.09 -9.01 -14.78
C SER A 125 14.04 -8.52 -13.68
N PRO A 126 13.59 -7.72 -12.70
CA PRO A 126 14.39 -7.33 -11.54
C PRO A 126 14.84 -8.53 -10.69
N TRP A 127 14.25 -9.69 -10.93
CA TRP A 127 14.52 -10.95 -10.24
C TRP A 127 15.38 -11.91 -11.06
N LYS A 128 15.88 -11.47 -12.24
CA LYS A 128 16.74 -12.29 -13.10
C LYS A 128 17.98 -12.74 -12.31
N GLY A 129 18.25 -14.04 -12.36
CA GLY A 129 19.38 -14.66 -11.66
C GLY A 129 19.19 -14.86 -10.15
N LYS A 130 18.05 -14.47 -9.57
CA LYS A 130 17.73 -14.77 -8.16
C LYS A 130 17.28 -16.23 -8.02
N VAL A 131 17.87 -16.94 -7.06
CA VAL A 131 17.59 -18.37 -6.80
C VAL A 131 16.53 -18.59 -5.71
N ASN A 132 16.42 -17.64 -4.78
CA ASN A 132 15.44 -17.65 -3.70
C ASN A 132 14.20 -16.86 -4.13
N GLY A 133 13.03 -17.27 -3.65
CA GLY A 133 11.80 -16.55 -3.92
C GLY A 133 10.68 -16.91 -2.95
N GLY A 134 9.83 -15.93 -2.66
CA GLY A 134 8.72 -16.05 -1.72
C GLY A 134 9.09 -15.79 -0.26
N GLU A 135 10.33 -15.39 0.01
CA GLU A 135 10.77 -14.88 1.30
C GLU A 135 10.07 -13.57 1.68
N LEU A 136 9.90 -13.36 2.99
CA LEU A 136 9.51 -12.06 3.52
C LEU A 136 10.64 -11.07 3.20
N VAL A 137 10.28 -9.86 2.74
CA VAL A 137 11.27 -8.79 2.52
C VAL A 137 11.17 -7.77 3.64
N VAL A 138 12.17 -6.90 3.76
CA VAL A 138 12.26 -5.88 4.83
C VAL A 138 11.00 -5.02 4.96
N GLN A 139 10.32 -4.73 3.85
CA GLN A 139 9.05 -3.99 3.88
C GLN A 139 7.98 -4.79 4.64
N GLY A 140 7.91 -6.11 4.45
CA GLY A 140 7.00 -6.98 5.17
C GLY A 140 7.38 -7.16 6.63
N GLU A 141 8.67 -7.17 6.96
CA GLU A 141 9.14 -7.17 8.35
C GLU A 141 8.66 -5.90 9.07
N ASN A 142 8.90 -4.73 8.48
CA ASN A 142 8.47 -3.45 9.03
C ASN A 142 6.94 -3.37 9.16
N GLU A 143 6.19 -3.84 8.17
CA GLU A 143 4.72 -3.87 8.22
C GLU A 143 4.18 -4.61 9.45
N LEU A 144 4.80 -5.76 9.79
CA LEU A 144 4.37 -6.56 10.93
C LEU A 144 4.92 -6.03 12.25
N TYR A 145 6.16 -5.54 12.26
CA TYR A 145 6.76 -4.87 13.41
C TYR A 145 5.92 -3.67 13.86
N ASP A 146 5.58 -2.78 12.93
CA ASP A 146 4.76 -1.60 13.19
C ASP A 146 3.31 -1.97 13.54
N LEU A 147 2.80 -3.11 13.06
CA LEU A 147 1.52 -3.64 13.51
C LEU A 147 1.59 -4.06 14.99
N GLY A 148 2.67 -4.73 15.41
CA GLY A 148 2.90 -5.12 16.80
C GLY A 148 2.94 -3.91 17.74
N ILE A 149 3.70 -2.87 17.37
CA ILE A 149 3.78 -1.62 18.15
C ILE A 149 2.40 -0.98 18.32
N ARG A 150 1.68 -0.75 17.22
CA ARG A 150 0.36 -0.10 17.27
C ARG A 150 -0.65 -0.91 18.09
N LEU A 151 -0.54 -2.23 18.06
CA LEU A 151 -1.46 -3.09 18.81
C LEU A 151 -1.20 -3.00 20.32
N ARG A 152 0.07 -2.94 20.73
CA ARG A 152 0.47 -2.71 22.11
C ARG A 152 -0.01 -1.34 22.61
N GLU A 153 0.22 -0.29 21.83
CA GLU A 153 -0.23 1.07 22.14
C GLU A 153 -1.74 1.16 22.28
N LYS A 154 -2.48 0.40 21.46
CA LYS A 154 -3.94 0.36 21.48
C LYS A 154 -4.51 -0.42 22.68
N LEU A 155 -3.81 -1.46 23.15
CA LEU A 155 -4.29 -2.36 24.21
C LEU A 155 -3.25 -2.52 25.33
N PRO A 156 -2.79 -1.41 25.97
CA PRO A 156 -1.64 -1.43 26.87
C PRO A 156 -1.89 -2.25 28.14
N LYS A 157 -3.15 -2.33 28.61
CA LYS A 157 -3.50 -3.19 29.75
C LYS A 157 -3.41 -4.68 29.43
N LEU A 158 -3.84 -5.08 28.22
CA LEU A 158 -3.86 -6.49 27.81
C LEU A 158 -2.46 -6.99 27.40
N LEU A 159 -1.62 -6.09 26.87
CA LEU A 159 -0.31 -6.39 26.27
C LEU A 159 0.84 -5.69 27.03
N GLY A 160 0.63 -5.38 28.31
CA GLY A 160 1.58 -4.63 29.14
C GLY A 160 2.64 -5.50 29.79
N ASP A 161 2.35 -6.78 30.00
CA ASP A 161 3.22 -7.71 30.72
C ASP A 161 4.41 -8.19 29.85
N GLU A 162 5.38 -8.85 30.49
CA GLU A 162 6.45 -9.53 29.77
C GLU A 162 5.92 -10.71 28.96
N TYR A 163 6.53 -10.94 27.79
CA TYR A 163 6.19 -12.09 26.97
C TYR A 163 6.41 -13.42 27.71
N HIS A 164 5.36 -14.24 27.75
CA HIS A 164 5.39 -15.66 28.08
C HIS A 164 4.59 -16.46 27.05
N PRO A 165 5.11 -17.58 26.51
CA PRO A 165 4.43 -18.34 25.45
C PRO A 165 3.06 -18.90 25.85
N ASP A 166 2.88 -19.25 27.14
CA ASP A 166 1.58 -19.74 27.65
C ASP A 166 0.52 -18.64 27.80
N VAL A 167 0.93 -17.37 27.84
CA VAL A 167 0.02 -16.21 27.94
C VAL A 167 -0.26 -15.63 26.56
N TYR A 168 0.80 -15.42 25.77
CA TYR A 168 0.74 -14.79 24.45
C TYR A 168 1.07 -15.80 23.36
N ALA A 169 0.11 -16.68 23.07
CA ALA A 169 0.28 -17.69 22.03
C ALA A 169 0.34 -17.04 20.63
N ILE A 170 1.54 -17.02 20.02
CA ILE A 170 1.76 -16.55 18.66
C ILE A 170 2.03 -17.76 17.76
N LYS A 171 1.11 -18.03 16.83
CA LYS A 171 1.20 -19.19 15.94
C LYS A 171 1.34 -18.76 14.49
N ALA A 172 2.17 -19.50 13.75
CA ALA A 172 2.35 -19.34 12.32
C ALA A 172 2.20 -20.68 11.60
N THR A 173 1.88 -20.63 10.31
CA THR A 173 1.97 -21.83 9.46
C THR A 173 3.43 -22.22 9.24
N GLN A 174 3.68 -23.43 8.74
CA GLN A 174 5.04 -23.94 8.44
C GLN A 174 5.73 -23.20 7.27
N VAL A 175 5.07 -22.20 6.68
CA VAL A 175 5.63 -21.44 5.56
C VAL A 175 6.62 -20.40 6.12
N PRO A 176 7.90 -20.37 5.69
CA PRO A 176 8.93 -19.52 6.30
C PRO A 176 8.57 -18.03 6.42
N ARG A 177 7.94 -17.45 5.39
CA ARG A 177 7.49 -16.04 5.42
C ARG A 177 6.41 -15.76 6.47
N ALA A 178 5.60 -16.77 6.82
CA ALA A 178 4.59 -16.64 7.87
C ALA A 178 5.26 -16.64 9.25
N SER A 179 6.23 -17.53 9.47
CA SER A 179 7.03 -17.56 10.70
C SER A 179 7.85 -16.27 10.87
N ALA A 180 8.52 -15.80 9.81
CA ALA A 180 9.24 -14.53 9.84
C ALA A 180 8.32 -13.33 10.13
N SER A 181 7.10 -13.35 9.59
CA SER A 181 6.08 -12.32 9.88
C SER A 181 5.66 -12.34 11.35
N ALA A 182 5.47 -13.54 11.92
CA ALA A 182 5.13 -13.71 13.32
C ALA A 182 6.25 -13.22 14.24
N VAL A 183 7.51 -13.50 13.90
CA VAL A 183 8.68 -12.99 14.64
C VAL A 183 8.75 -11.48 14.57
N ALA A 184 8.65 -10.88 13.37
CA ALA A 184 8.67 -9.41 13.23
C ALA A 184 7.55 -8.74 14.03
N PHE A 185 6.34 -9.31 13.98
CA PHE A 185 5.20 -8.86 14.79
C PHE A 185 5.50 -8.94 16.29
N ALA A 186 6.01 -10.07 16.77
CA ALA A 186 6.33 -10.27 18.19
C ALA A 186 7.45 -9.33 18.67
N MET A 187 8.45 -9.06 17.84
CA MET A 187 9.53 -8.11 18.12
C MET A 187 9.02 -6.66 18.28
N GLY A 188 7.99 -6.29 17.51
CA GLY A 188 7.32 -4.99 17.66
C GLY A 188 6.43 -4.94 18.89
N LEU A 189 5.68 -6.02 19.13
CA LEU A 189 4.74 -6.15 20.24
C LEU A 189 5.44 -6.12 21.61
N PHE A 190 6.54 -6.86 21.77
CA PHE A 190 7.25 -7.04 23.05
C PHE A 190 8.64 -6.41 23.07
N GLY A 191 8.98 -5.58 22.08
CA GLY A 191 10.24 -4.84 22.07
C GLY A 191 10.42 -4.01 23.34
N GLY A 192 11.65 -3.94 23.84
CA GLY A 192 11.95 -3.18 25.07
C GLY A 192 11.80 -3.96 26.38
N GLN A 193 11.21 -5.17 26.37
CA GLN A 193 10.86 -5.94 27.57
C GLN A 193 11.72 -7.19 27.81
N GLY A 194 12.71 -7.44 26.98
CA GLY A 194 13.65 -8.55 27.13
C GLY A 194 15.08 -8.09 27.46
N ASN A 195 16.00 -9.05 27.46
CA ASN A 195 17.39 -8.84 27.88
C ASN A 195 18.40 -9.00 26.73
N LEU A 196 17.94 -9.30 25.51
CA LEU A 196 18.81 -9.57 24.35
C LEU A 196 19.03 -8.31 23.51
N GLY A 197 20.30 -7.92 23.36
CA GLY A 197 20.73 -6.83 22.49
C GLY A 197 20.21 -5.44 22.87
N LEU A 198 20.55 -4.43 22.07
CA LEU A 198 20.14 -3.04 22.30
C LEU A 198 18.63 -2.84 22.23
N GLY A 199 17.94 -3.67 21.44
CA GLY A 199 16.48 -3.65 21.33
C GLY A 199 15.74 -4.28 22.50
N LYS A 200 16.45 -4.80 23.51
CA LYS A 200 15.86 -5.50 24.68
C LYS A 200 14.80 -6.51 24.23
N GLN A 201 15.23 -7.44 23.38
CA GLN A 201 14.37 -8.46 22.81
C GLN A 201 14.35 -9.72 23.69
N ARG A 202 13.33 -10.56 23.52
CA ARG A 202 13.24 -11.90 24.13
C ARG A 202 13.11 -12.94 23.03
N ALA A 203 13.64 -14.14 23.25
CA ALA A 203 13.39 -15.26 22.34
C ALA A 203 11.92 -15.67 22.41
N PHE A 204 11.30 -15.88 21.26
CA PHE A 204 9.93 -16.34 21.14
C PHE A 204 9.93 -17.87 20.96
N ALA A 205 8.98 -18.55 21.60
CA ALA A 205 8.79 -19.99 21.51
C ALA A 205 7.43 -20.31 20.90
#